data_AF-A0A077AUH5-F1
#
_entry.id   AF-A0A077AUH5-F1
#
_cell.length_a   1.000
_cell.length_b   1.000
_cell.length_c   1.000
_cell.angle_alpha   90.00
_cell.angle_beta   90.00
_cell.angle_gamma   90.00
#
_symmetry.space_group_name_H-M   'P 1'
#
loop_
_entity.id
_entity.type
_entity.pdbx_description
1 polymer ?
#
loop_
_entity_poly.entity_id
_entity_poly.type
_entity_poly.pdbx_seq_one_letter_code
_entity_poly.pdbx_strand_id
1 'polypeptide(L)'
;MLIKNIRTQLKQAYAETIAGKITIPVTSTNDSPEQEHILNWFSRLRLLYGVPFNYLCADESLLPKESIRFFSIDNNWITALIDGAYSLGSVTEGDFAHDQVYGNVISKHLNLPTPKGQPETILTSGGVNHQVLTGFLLRSIAVSGWPKLHIEGFNGSQSNPPLLMLRKSKISPDILLCIFEGEVDTLQISTPSEGIHFGFDDQSAEQSSNNDPYILTLKTMDLNNPEQNGEKTEASITIGSTYYRDPTTRVVSMSALANAIQTIVQKTMPDQNVTAAEFGLQMTVGVDSSILTQKQPTNRKGT
;
A
#
# COMPACT_ATOMS: atom_id res chain seq x y z
N MET A 1 22.21 59.74 17.09
CA MET A 1 22.72 58.90 15.98
C MET A 1 23.81 57.91 16.40
N LEU A 2 24.70 58.25 17.35
CA LEU A 2 25.84 57.38 17.75
C LEU A 2 25.45 55.98 18.28
N ILE A 3 24.42 55.88 19.12
CA ILE A 3 24.03 54.63 19.80
C ILE A 3 23.42 53.58 18.85
N LYS A 4 22.69 54.04 17.81
CA LYS A 4 22.17 53.12 16.76
C LYS A 4 23.32 52.50 15.98
N ASN A 5 24.37 53.26 15.69
CA ASN A 5 25.52 52.80 14.91
C ASN A 5 26.33 51.74 15.68
N ILE A 6 26.52 51.94 16.99
CA ILE A 6 27.23 50.98 17.86
C ILE A 6 26.46 49.65 17.97
N ARG A 7 25.12 49.69 18.06
CA ARG A 7 24.32 48.45 18.07
C ARG A 7 24.38 47.70 16.74
N THR A 8 24.39 48.40 15.62
CA THR A 8 24.53 47.78 14.29
C THR A 8 25.92 47.15 14.12
N GLN A 9 26.96 47.85 14.56
CA GLN A 9 28.34 47.34 14.53
C GLN A 9 28.55 46.15 15.46
N LEU A 10 27.95 46.16 16.66
CA LEU A 10 27.99 45.00 17.56
C LEU A 10 27.21 43.80 17.01
N LYS A 11 26.08 44.02 16.33
CA LYS A 11 25.35 42.95 15.63
C LYS A 11 26.16 42.37 14.47
N GLN A 12 26.83 43.19 13.67
CA GLN A 12 27.71 42.72 12.59
C GLN A 12 28.92 41.98 13.13
N ALA A 13 29.61 42.53 14.14
CA ALA A 13 30.74 41.86 14.78
C ALA A 13 30.34 40.54 15.46
N TYR A 14 29.15 40.47 16.07
CA TYR A 14 28.60 39.26 16.64
C TYR A 14 28.25 38.22 15.56
N ALA A 15 27.60 38.65 14.45
CA ALA A 15 27.30 37.79 13.32
C ALA A 15 28.56 37.24 12.62
N GLU A 16 29.60 38.07 12.47
CA GLU A 16 30.90 37.64 11.92
C GLU A 16 31.64 36.69 12.86
N THR A 17 31.55 36.90 14.18
CA THR A 17 32.13 36.00 15.19
C THR A 17 31.41 34.65 15.23
N ILE A 18 30.09 34.64 15.01
CA ILE A 18 29.28 33.42 14.88
C ILE A 18 29.61 32.70 13.57
N ALA A 19 29.66 33.41 12.45
CA ALA A 19 30.01 32.84 11.14
C ALA A 19 31.42 32.22 11.12
N GLY A 20 32.39 32.82 11.84
CA GLY A 20 33.74 32.28 11.97
C GLY A 20 33.91 31.14 12.97
N LYS A 21 33.00 30.98 13.94
CA LYS A 21 33.08 29.94 15.00
C LYS A 21 32.12 28.76 14.79
N ILE A 22 31.08 28.90 13.98
CA ILE A 22 30.14 27.83 13.59
C ILE A 22 30.50 27.31 12.19
N THR A 23 31.79 27.09 11.92
CA THR A 23 32.12 26.02 10.97
C THR A 23 32.11 24.74 11.77
N ILE A 24 30.91 24.20 12.03
CA ILE A 24 30.79 22.85 12.55
C ILE A 24 31.28 21.97 11.40
N PRO A 25 32.40 21.23 11.54
CA PRO A 25 32.75 20.26 10.53
C PRO A 25 31.58 19.27 10.48
N VAL A 26 30.83 19.28 9.38
CA VAL A 26 29.93 18.19 9.04
C VAL A 26 30.84 17.02 8.69
N THR A 27 31.42 16.40 9.70
CA THR A 27 32.19 15.18 9.57
C THR A 27 31.19 14.10 9.18
N SER A 28 31.12 13.82 7.89
CA SER A 28 30.22 12.84 7.27
C SER A 28 30.57 11.39 7.59
N THR A 29 31.16 11.10 8.76
CA THR A 29 31.78 9.80 9.04
C THR A 29 31.76 9.35 10.49
N ASN A 30 30.85 9.85 11.34
CA ASN A 30 30.55 9.20 12.61
C ASN A 30 29.10 9.51 13.01
N ASP A 31 28.17 8.70 12.51
CA ASP A 31 26.80 8.69 13.02
C ASP A 31 26.87 8.23 14.47
N SER A 32 26.77 9.18 15.40
CA SER A 32 26.57 8.82 16.82
C SER A 32 25.30 7.97 16.91
N PRO A 33 25.24 6.92 17.74
CA PRO A 33 24.02 6.14 17.94
C PRO A 33 22.78 7.02 18.23
N GLU A 34 22.99 8.14 18.94
CA GLU A 34 21.95 9.12 19.23
C GLU A 34 21.40 9.80 17.97
N GLN A 35 22.26 10.13 17.01
CA GLN A 35 21.86 10.73 15.73
C GLN A 35 21.06 9.73 14.90
N GLU A 36 21.48 8.47 14.85
CA GLU A 36 20.72 7.41 14.16
C GLU A 36 19.32 7.24 14.75
N HIS A 37 19.19 7.26 16.08
CA HIS A 37 17.90 7.19 16.76
C HIS A 37 16.97 8.36 16.38
N ILE A 38 17.50 9.58 16.35
CA ILE A 38 16.75 10.79 15.98
C ILE A 38 16.33 10.72 14.50
N LEU A 39 17.24 10.33 13.61
CA LEU A 39 16.95 10.18 12.18
C LEU A 39 15.90 9.10 11.93
N ASN A 40 15.97 7.96 12.60
CA ASN A 40 14.95 6.91 12.50
C ASN A 40 13.59 7.42 13.01
N TRP A 41 13.58 8.17 14.11
CA TRP A 41 12.36 8.80 14.59
C TRP A 41 11.74 9.77 13.57
N PHE A 42 12.54 10.64 12.94
CA PHE A 42 12.05 11.53 11.88
C PHE A 42 11.57 10.76 10.64
N SER A 43 12.28 9.71 10.22
CA SER A 43 11.86 8.84 9.11
C SER A 43 10.50 8.20 9.38
N ARG A 44 10.26 7.78 10.63
CA ARG A 44 8.95 7.29 11.06
C ARG A 44 7.90 8.41 11.07
N LEU A 45 8.25 9.60 11.55
CA LEU A 45 7.33 10.73 11.56
C LEU A 45 6.91 11.17 10.14
N ARG A 46 7.82 11.12 9.16
CA ARG A 46 7.52 11.33 7.72
C ARG A 46 6.48 10.36 7.20
N LEU A 47 6.48 9.12 7.69
CA LEU A 47 5.46 8.12 7.40
C LEU A 47 4.24 8.22 8.33
N LEU A 48 4.08 9.34 9.05
CA LEU A 48 2.98 9.67 9.95
C LEU A 48 2.89 8.76 11.19
N TYR A 49 3.97 8.05 11.55
CA TYR A 49 3.96 7.27 12.79
C TYR A 49 3.90 8.21 13.99
N GLY A 50 3.06 7.86 14.97
CA GLY A 50 2.85 8.69 16.17
C GLY A 50 1.89 9.86 15.97
N VAL A 51 1.44 10.14 14.75
CA VAL A 51 0.40 11.15 14.50
C VAL A 51 -0.97 10.58 14.90
N PRO A 52 -1.70 11.20 15.84
CA PRO A 52 -3.01 10.71 16.25
C PRO A 52 -4.02 10.70 15.09
N PHE A 53 -4.93 9.72 15.06
CA PHE A 53 -5.87 9.54 13.95
C PHE A 53 -6.74 10.77 13.67
N ASN A 54 -7.14 11.51 14.70
CA ASN A 54 -7.95 12.73 14.54
C ASN A 54 -7.23 13.84 13.75
N TYR A 55 -5.90 13.80 13.64
CA TYR A 55 -5.14 14.70 12.76
C TYR A 55 -5.03 14.19 11.32
N LEU A 56 -5.28 12.90 11.09
CA LEU A 56 -5.29 12.29 9.76
C LEU A 56 -6.69 12.34 9.12
N CYS A 57 -7.72 12.14 9.94
CA CYS A 57 -9.12 12.18 9.54
C CYS A 57 -9.88 13.04 10.56
N ALA A 58 -10.12 14.31 10.21
CA ALA A 58 -10.69 15.30 11.13
C ALA A 58 -12.15 15.03 11.50
N ASP A 59 -12.90 14.37 10.61
CA ASP A 59 -14.31 14.05 10.78
C ASP A 59 -14.56 12.60 10.34
N GLU A 60 -15.37 11.87 11.10
CA GLU A 60 -15.79 10.51 10.76
C GLU A 60 -16.54 10.44 9.42
N SER A 61 -17.23 11.52 9.03
CA SER A 61 -17.91 11.62 7.74
C SER A 61 -16.95 11.53 6.54
N LEU A 62 -15.67 11.85 6.73
CA LEU A 62 -14.65 11.73 5.69
C LEU A 62 -14.27 10.27 5.43
N LEU A 63 -14.42 9.39 6.42
CA LEU A 63 -14.19 7.94 6.30
C LEU A 63 -15.40 7.12 6.81
N PRO A 64 -16.51 7.09 6.04
CA PRO A 64 -17.69 6.28 6.38
C PRO A 64 -17.39 4.78 6.50
N LYS A 65 -18.31 4.03 7.09
CA LYS A 65 -18.23 2.56 7.13
C LYS A 65 -18.25 1.98 5.71
N GLU A 66 -17.49 0.92 5.49
CA GLU A 66 -17.30 0.28 4.18
C GLU A 66 -16.87 1.27 3.09
N SER A 67 -15.82 2.05 3.39
CA SER A 67 -15.29 3.02 2.45
C SER A 67 -13.77 3.05 2.41
N ILE A 68 -13.25 3.50 1.27
CA ILE A 68 -11.83 3.74 1.03
C ILE A 68 -11.63 5.19 0.60
N ARG A 69 -10.56 5.82 1.10
CA ARG A 69 -10.15 7.18 0.76
C ARG A 69 -8.69 7.20 0.39
N PHE A 70 -8.40 7.63 -0.83
CA PHE A 70 -7.05 7.83 -1.32
C PHE A 70 -6.58 9.24 -1.03
N PHE A 71 -5.29 9.40 -0.74
CA PHE A 71 -4.68 10.69 -0.45
C PHE A 71 -3.24 10.76 -1.00
N SER A 72 -2.77 11.98 -1.18
CA SER A 72 -1.34 12.28 -1.37
C SER A 72 -0.83 13.03 -0.15
N ILE A 73 0.42 12.78 0.23
CA ILE A 73 1.07 13.49 1.32
C ILE A 73 1.69 14.77 0.76
N ASP A 74 1.32 15.90 1.34
CA ASP A 74 1.92 17.19 0.98
C ASP A 74 3.30 17.31 1.64
N ASN A 75 4.33 17.47 0.82
CA ASN A 75 5.70 17.59 1.30
C ASN A 75 5.91 18.86 2.15
N ASN A 76 5.20 19.96 1.90
CA ASN A 76 5.30 21.16 2.74
C ASN A 76 4.73 20.90 4.14
N TRP A 77 3.67 20.10 4.26
CA TRP A 77 3.10 19.73 5.56
C TRP A 77 4.03 18.82 6.34
N ILE A 78 4.69 17.87 5.66
CA ILE A 78 5.71 17.01 6.28
C ILE A 78 6.92 17.83 6.74
N THR A 79 7.40 18.76 5.91
CA THR A 79 8.48 19.68 6.29
C THR A 79 8.08 20.50 7.52
N ALA A 80 6.90 21.10 7.53
CA ALA A 80 6.40 21.84 8.68
C ALA A 80 6.25 20.97 9.95
N LEU A 81 5.84 19.70 9.81
CA LEU A 81 5.74 18.74 10.91
C LEU A 81 7.11 18.42 11.50
N ILE A 82 8.12 18.18 10.65
CA ILE A 82 9.49 17.91 11.05
C ILE A 82 10.13 19.15 11.68
N ASP A 83 9.94 20.34 11.08
CA ASP A 83 10.43 21.61 11.61
C ASP A 83 9.84 21.89 12.99
N GLY A 84 8.54 21.65 13.17
CA GLY A 84 7.88 21.77 14.47
C GLY A 84 8.44 20.80 15.52
N ALA A 85 8.68 19.55 15.13
CA ALA A 85 9.32 18.56 15.99
C ALA A 85 10.76 18.94 16.37
N TYR A 86 11.50 19.55 15.45
CA TYR A 86 12.87 20.01 15.65
C TYR A 86 12.96 21.32 16.45
N SER A 87 11.92 22.17 16.40
CA SER A 87 11.89 23.48 17.08
C SER A 87 11.93 23.44 18.61
N LEU A 88 11.86 22.25 19.22
CA LEU A 88 11.91 22.03 20.66
C LEU A 88 13.35 22.18 21.18
N GLY A 89 13.88 23.40 21.13
CA GLY A 89 15.23 23.71 21.60
C GLY A 89 15.80 25.03 21.08
N SER A 90 15.21 25.59 20.02
CA SER A 90 15.72 26.77 19.33
C SER A 90 15.27 28.07 20.03
N VAL A 91 16.02 28.49 21.06
CA VAL A 91 15.67 29.70 21.85
C VAL A 91 16.54 30.89 21.46
N THR A 92 17.74 30.65 20.96
CA THR A 92 18.71 31.69 20.61
C THR A 92 18.99 31.77 19.10
N GLU A 93 19.52 32.91 18.65
CA GLU A 93 20.00 33.09 17.26
C GLU A 93 21.13 32.08 16.90
N GLY A 94 21.89 31.62 17.89
CA GLY A 94 22.91 30.59 17.71
C GLY A 94 22.32 29.21 17.47
N ASP A 95 21.22 28.87 18.14
CA ASP A 95 20.49 27.61 17.93
C ASP A 95 19.86 27.59 16.54
N PHE A 96 19.28 28.71 16.09
CA PHE A 96 18.73 28.80 14.73
C PHE A 96 19.79 28.64 13.63
N ALA A 97 21.01 29.15 13.85
CA ALA A 97 22.12 28.96 12.93
C ALA A 97 22.61 27.50 12.92
N HIS A 98 22.62 26.84 14.07
CA HIS A 98 22.89 25.40 14.18
C HIS A 98 21.84 24.59 13.41
N ASP A 99 20.56 24.90 13.61
CA ASP A 99 19.42 24.23 12.97
C ASP A 99 19.47 24.30 11.44
N GLN A 100 19.87 25.44 10.87
CA GLN A 100 20.04 25.58 9.41
C GLN A 100 21.12 24.65 8.84
N VAL A 101 22.20 24.41 9.59
CA VAL A 101 23.29 23.54 9.16
C VAL A 101 22.85 22.07 9.21
N TYR A 102 22.15 21.66 10.28
CA TYR A 102 21.72 20.28 10.47
C TYR A 102 20.44 19.91 9.70
N GLY A 103 19.59 20.89 9.37
CA GLY A 103 18.41 20.66 8.50
C GLY A 103 18.78 20.06 7.14
N ASN A 104 19.94 20.43 6.59
CA ASN A 104 20.47 19.86 5.35
C ASN A 104 20.96 18.41 5.49
N VAL A 105 21.34 17.99 6.70
CA VAL A 105 21.72 16.60 7.00
C VAL A 105 20.46 15.77 7.17
N ILE A 106 19.50 16.24 7.96
CA ILE A 106 18.22 15.58 8.19
C ILE A 106 17.47 15.35 6.87
N SER A 107 17.36 16.38 6.02
CA SER A 107 16.72 16.26 4.70
C SER A 107 17.42 15.27 3.76
N LYS A 108 18.74 15.09 3.87
CA LYS A 108 19.47 14.06 3.11
C LYS A 108 19.15 12.65 3.60
N HIS A 109 19.13 12.44 4.92
CA HIS A 109 18.86 11.15 5.54
C HIS A 109 17.39 10.73 5.47
N LEU A 110 16.48 11.69 5.33
CA LEU A 110 15.06 11.42 5.18
C LEU A 110 14.66 10.94 3.79
N ASN A 111 15.54 11.05 2.79
CA ASN A 111 15.28 10.45 1.47
C ASN A 111 15.12 8.94 1.66
N LEU A 112 13.98 8.40 1.24
CA LEU A 112 13.69 6.98 1.41
C LEU A 112 14.65 6.15 0.55
N PRO A 113 15.05 4.95 0.98
CA PRO A 113 15.91 4.08 0.20
C PRO A 113 15.26 3.78 -1.15
N THR A 114 15.93 4.15 -2.25
CA THR A 114 15.51 3.75 -3.59
C THR A 114 15.48 2.21 -3.66
N PRO A 115 14.40 1.59 -4.15
CA PRO A 115 14.36 0.13 -4.30
C PRO A 115 15.52 -0.35 -5.18
N LYS A 116 16.20 -1.42 -4.73
CA LYS A 116 17.33 -2.05 -5.44
C LYS A 116 16.92 -2.37 -6.88
N GLY A 117 17.49 -1.65 -7.86
CA GLY A 117 17.30 -1.93 -9.29
C GLY A 117 16.87 -0.74 -10.15
N GLN A 118 16.54 0.41 -9.58
CA GLN A 118 16.35 1.63 -10.36
C GLN A 118 17.68 2.40 -10.47
N PRO A 119 18.04 2.95 -11.64
CA PRO A 119 19.25 3.74 -11.79
C PRO A 119 19.16 4.93 -10.86
N GLU A 120 20.16 5.09 -9.99
CA GLU A 120 20.40 6.34 -9.27
C GLU A 120 20.47 7.44 -10.32
N THR A 121 19.36 8.15 -10.51
CA THR A 121 19.38 9.34 -11.36
C THR A 121 20.15 10.36 -10.52
N ILE A 122 21.45 10.44 -10.77
CA ILE A 122 22.34 11.48 -10.24
C ILE A 122 21.80 12.80 -10.79
N LEU A 123 20.86 13.40 -10.07
CA LEU A 123 20.41 14.76 -10.32
C LEU A 123 21.25 15.67 -9.42
N THR A 124 22.05 16.45 -10.12
CA THR A 124 22.94 17.50 -9.66
C THR A 124 22.32 18.38 -8.57
N SER A 125 23.11 18.63 -7.51
CA SER A 125 23.10 19.82 -6.65
C SER A 125 21.78 20.20 -5.94
N GLY A 126 21.72 19.92 -4.63
CA GLY A 126 21.03 20.77 -3.65
C GLY A 126 19.50 20.72 -3.56
N GLY A 127 18.83 19.87 -4.34
CA GLY A 127 17.37 19.71 -4.27
C GLY A 127 16.96 18.55 -3.36
N VAL A 128 16.06 18.80 -2.40
CA VAL A 128 15.32 17.75 -1.69
C VAL A 128 14.52 16.97 -2.74
N ASN A 129 14.82 15.68 -2.95
CA ASN A 129 14.01 14.82 -3.81
C ASN A 129 12.59 14.81 -3.24
N HIS A 130 11.66 15.49 -3.91
CA HIS A 130 10.24 15.43 -3.58
C HIS A 130 9.69 14.09 -4.08
N GLN A 131 10.03 13.02 -3.35
CA GLN A 131 9.37 11.72 -3.52
C GLN A 131 7.87 11.94 -3.30
N VAL A 132 7.09 11.64 -4.32
CA VAL A 132 5.62 11.67 -4.22
C VAL A 132 5.22 10.49 -3.35
N LEU A 133 4.55 10.77 -2.23
CA LEU A 133 4.00 9.75 -1.37
C LEU A 133 2.48 9.76 -1.50
N THR A 134 1.91 8.61 -1.85
CA THR A 134 0.46 8.43 -1.88
C THR A 134 0.05 7.27 -1.00
N GLY A 135 -1.22 7.24 -0.63
CA GLY A 135 -1.72 6.24 0.28
C GLY A 135 -3.23 6.18 0.29
N PHE A 136 -3.75 5.31 1.15
CA PHE A 136 -5.17 5.22 1.38
C PHE A 136 -5.49 4.87 2.83
N LEU A 137 -6.70 5.27 3.23
CA LEU A 137 -7.39 4.82 4.43
C LEU A 137 -8.53 3.90 4.01
N LEU A 138 -8.57 2.70 4.55
CA LEU A 138 -9.65 1.74 4.35
C LEU A 138 -10.36 1.52 5.68
N ARG A 139 -11.67 1.80 5.73
CA ARG A 139 -12.54 1.42 6.84
C ARG A 139 -13.49 0.33 6.38
N SER A 140 -13.26 -0.89 6.83
CA SER A 140 -14.08 -2.05 6.46
C SER A 140 -14.05 -3.15 7.51
N ILE A 141 -15.17 -3.86 7.68
CA ILE A 141 -15.20 -5.14 8.41
C ILE A 141 -14.18 -6.16 7.88
N ALA A 142 -13.81 -6.11 6.60
CA ALA A 142 -12.79 -6.99 6.03
C ALA A 142 -11.41 -6.81 6.71
N VAL A 143 -11.07 -5.58 7.13
CA VAL A 143 -9.81 -5.32 7.87
C VAL A 143 -9.81 -6.04 9.22
N SER A 144 -10.97 -6.13 9.87
CA SER A 144 -11.12 -6.83 11.15
C SER A 144 -11.16 -8.35 10.99
N GLY A 145 -11.81 -8.86 9.94
CA GLY A 145 -11.94 -10.29 9.64
C GLY A 145 -10.65 -10.92 9.12
N TRP A 146 -9.83 -10.15 8.39
CA TRP A 146 -8.58 -10.62 7.80
C TRP A 146 -7.41 -9.69 8.15
N PRO A 147 -6.80 -9.81 9.35
CA PRO A 147 -5.70 -8.92 9.76
C PRO A 147 -4.47 -8.98 8.84
N LYS A 148 -4.27 -10.10 8.12
CA LYS A 148 -3.15 -10.34 7.20
C LYS A 148 -3.48 -10.02 5.73
N LEU A 149 -4.49 -9.18 5.43
CA LEU A 149 -4.82 -8.78 4.05
C LEU A 149 -3.57 -8.43 3.25
N HIS A 150 -3.41 -8.99 2.06
CA HIS A 150 -2.32 -8.67 1.16
C HIS A 150 -2.72 -7.48 0.28
N ILE A 151 -1.80 -6.55 0.09
CA ILE A 151 -2.10 -5.24 -0.50
C ILE A 151 -0.95 -4.84 -1.40
N GLU A 152 -1.26 -4.54 -2.65
CA GLU A 152 -0.30 -4.09 -3.65
C GLU A 152 -0.85 -2.86 -4.37
N GLY A 153 0.01 -1.85 -4.51
CA GLY A 153 -0.31 -0.62 -5.25
C GLY A 153 0.49 -0.60 -6.55
N PHE A 154 -0.11 -0.08 -7.61
CA PHE A 154 0.49 0.04 -8.93
C PHE A 154 0.31 1.46 -9.46
N ASN A 155 1.32 1.97 -10.16
CA ASN A 155 1.20 3.17 -10.98
C ASN A 155 0.67 2.73 -12.36
N GLY A 156 -0.49 3.24 -12.77
CA GLY A 156 -1.22 2.76 -13.94
C GLY A 156 -1.82 1.35 -13.75
N SER A 157 -1.25 0.35 -14.44
CA SER A 157 -1.81 -1.00 -14.57
C SER A 157 -1.00 -2.04 -13.80
N GLN A 158 -1.61 -3.19 -13.48
CA GLN A 158 -0.97 -4.35 -12.81
C GLN A 158 0.19 -4.97 -13.60
N SER A 159 0.35 -4.64 -14.88
CA SER A 159 1.51 -5.05 -15.68
C SER A 159 2.81 -4.38 -15.19
N ASN A 160 2.70 -3.24 -14.52
CA ASN A 160 3.86 -2.54 -13.95
C ASN A 160 4.30 -3.22 -12.64
N PRO A 161 5.59 -3.09 -12.27
CA PRO A 161 6.05 -3.57 -10.97
C PRO A 161 5.29 -2.89 -9.83
N PRO A 162 4.97 -3.63 -8.74
CA PRO A 162 4.27 -3.05 -7.60
C PRO A 162 5.10 -1.94 -6.95
N LEU A 163 4.42 -0.90 -6.50
CA LEU A 163 5.00 0.22 -5.78
C LEU A 163 5.51 -0.24 -4.41
N LEU A 164 6.59 0.38 -3.96
CA LEU A 164 7.15 0.08 -2.65
C LEU A 164 6.20 0.56 -1.55
N MET A 165 5.70 -0.38 -0.75
CA MET A 165 4.90 -0.07 0.42
C MET A 165 5.79 0.36 1.58
N LEU A 166 5.68 1.62 1.98
CA LEU A 166 6.48 2.23 3.04
C LEU A 166 5.86 2.05 4.42
N ARG A 167 4.53 2.05 4.48
CA ARG A 167 3.78 1.84 5.72
C ARG A 167 2.53 1.04 5.46
N LYS A 168 2.29 0.06 6.32
CA LYS A 168 1.01 -0.63 6.49
C LYS A 168 0.75 -0.78 7.98
N SER A 169 -0.31 -0.16 8.45
CA SER A 169 -0.59 -0.11 9.88
C SER A 169 -2.10 -0.07 10.12
N LYS A 170 -2.56 -0.93 11.02
CA LYS A 170 -3.93 -0.91 11.51
C LYS A 170 -4.06 0.18 12.57
N ILE A 171 -4.85 1.20 12.30
CA ILE A 171 -5.05 2.35 13.21
C ILE A 171 -6.17 2.06 14.22
N SER A 172 -7.20 1.34 13.79
CA SER A 172 -8.36 0.86 14.57
C SER A 172 -8.69 -0.57 14.10
N PRO A 173 -9.40 -1.42 14.87
CA PRO A 173 -9.75 -2.78 14.42
C PRO A 173 -10.33 -2.88 13.00
N ASP A 174 -11.02 -1.85 12.53
CA ASP A 174 -11.67 -1.72 11.23
C ASP A 174 -10.95 -0.76 10.26
N ILE A 175 -9.91 -0.03 10.68
CA ILE A 175 -9.23 1.00 9.87
C ILE A 175 -7.79 0.62 9.57
N LEU A 176 -7.47 0.57 8.28
CA LEU A 176 -6.13 0.33 7.76
C LEU A 176 -5.58 1.57 7.06
N LEU A 177 -4.33 1.93 7.38
CA LEU A 177 -3.55 2.97 6.71
C LEU A 177 -2.41 2.33 5.92
N CYS A 178 -2.34 2.65 4.64
CA CYS A 178 -1.24 2.27 3.75
C CYS A 178 -0.63 3.49 3.08
N ILE A 179 0.70 3.52 2.96
CA ILE A 179 1.47 4.56 2.27
C ILE A 179 2.48 3.87 1.35
N PHE A 180 2.57 4.36 0.12
CA PHE A 180 3.45 3.89 -0.94
C PHE A 180 4.39 5.00 -1.40
N GLU A 181 5.54 4.59 -1.92
CA GLU A 181 6.43 5.46 -2.67
C GLU A 181 5.95 5.53 -4.13
N GLY A 182 5.52 6.71 -4.57
CA GLY A 182 4.97 6.94 -5.91
C GLY A 182 3.47 7.23 -5.90
N GLU A 183 2.92 7.40 -7.10
CA GLU A 183 1.49 7.63 -7.34
C GLU A 183 0.77 6.29 -7.56
N VAL A 184 -0.18 5.97 -6.67
CA VAL A 184 -1.04 4.77 -6.75
C VAL A 184 -2.27 5.10 -7.59
N ASP A 185 -2.41 4.41 -8.72
CA ASP A 185 -3.62 4.45 -9.57
C ASP A 185 -4.47 3.19 -9.43
N THR A 186 -3.83 2.04 -9.26
CA THR A 186 -4.51 0.75 -9.09
C THR A 186 -4.09 0.12 -7.79
N LEU A 187 -5.08 -0.32 -7.01
CA LEU A 187 -4.90 -1.01 -5.75
C LEU A 187 -5.48 -2.41 -5.85
N GLN A 188 -4.66 -3.41 -5.55
CA GLN A 188 -5.09 -4.79 -5.43
C GLN A 188 -5.10 -5.18 -3.95
N ILE A 189 -6.25 -5.65 -3.48
CA ILE A 189 -6.42 -6.19 -2.13
C ILE A 189 -6.76 -7.66 -2.29
N SER A 190 -5.98 -8.54 -1.65
CA SER A 190 -6.24 -9.97 -1.64
C SER A 190 -6.30 -10.51 -0.22
N THR A 191 -7.10 -11.56 -0.03
CA THR A 191 -7.08 -12.31 1.22
C THR A 191 -5.71 -12.98 1.42
N PRO A 192 -5.32 -13.33 2.66
CA PRO A 192 -4.07 -14.05 2.88
C PRO A 192 -4.09 -15.39 2.14
N SER A 193 -3.01 -15.74 1.44
CA SER A 193 -2.90 -16.99 0.66
C SER A 193 -2.76 -18.27 1.48
N GLU A 194 -3.03 -18.21 2.78
CA GLU A 194 -2.75 -19.29 3.75
C GLU A 194 -3.88 -20.36 3.79
N GLY A 195 -4.98 -20.20 3.03
CA GLY A 195 -6.14 -21.09 3.06
C GLY A 195 -6.54 -21.65 1.69
N ILE A 196 -6.88 -22.94 1.65
CA ILE A 196 -7.58 -23.57 0.52
C ILE A 196 -9.08 -23.45 0.79
N HIS A 197 -9.80 -22.80 -0.12
CA HIS A 197 -11.25 -22.66 -0.02
C HIS A 197 -11.93 -23.48 -1.13
N PHE A 198 -13.05 -24.09 -0.80
CA PHE A 198 -13.95 -24.67 -1.80
C PHE A 198 -15.12 -23.71 -2.03
N GLY A 199 -15.44 -23.42 -3.29
CA GLY A 199 -16.44 -22.41 -3.59
C GLY A 199 -16.83 -22.38 -5.06
N PHE A 200 -17.67 -21.40 -5.38
CA PHE A 200 -18.17 -21.12 -6.72
C PHE A 200 -17.98 -19.63 -7.00
N ASP A 201 -17.68 -19.28 -8.24
CA ASP A 201 -17.60 -17.89 -8.69
C ASP A 201 -19.04 -17.35 -8.84
N ASP A 202 -19.30 -16.13 -8.35
CA ASP A 202 -20.60 -15.46 -8.48
C ASP A 202 -20.62 -14.58 -9.74
N GLN A 203 -21.57 -14.83 -10.63
CA GLN A 203 -21.76 -14.16 -11.92
C GLN A 203 -22.95 -13.20 -11.92
N SER A 204 -23.57 -12.94 -10.77
CA SER A 204 -24.66 -11.96 -10.65
C SER A 204 -24.26 -10.53 -11.04
N ALA A 205 -22.97 -10.21 -11.04
CA ALA A 205 -22.44 -8.89 -11.44
C ALA A 205 -22.29 -8.71 -12.96
N GLU A 206 -22.17 -9.79 -13.73
CA GLU A 206 -21.83 -9.76 -15.15
C GLU A 206 -22.90 -10.51 -15.97
N GLN A 207 -23.99 -9.81 -16.29
CA GLN A 207 -24.99 -10.20 -17.29
C GLN A 207 -25.48 -11.67 -17.21
N SER A 208 -26.53 -11.96 -16.46
CA SER A 208 -27.48 -13.01 -16.87
C SER A 208 -28.85 -12.90 -16.21
N SER A 209 -29.87 -13.02 -17.06
CA SER A 209 -31.30 -13.20 -16.75
C SER A 209 -31.64 -14.59 -16.20
N ASN A 210 -30.63 -15.41 -15.87
CA ASN A 210 -30.81 -16.71 -15.23
C ASN A 210 -30.74 -16.56 -13.71
N ASN A 211 -31.68 -17.21 -13.05
CA ASN A 211 -31.94 -17.13 -11.60
C ASN A 211 -30.85 -17.81 -10.74
N ASP A 212 -29.79 -18.33 -11.36
CA ASP A 212 -28.75 -19.15 -10.74
C ASP A 212 -27.37 -18.48 -10.93
N PRO A 213 -26.85 -17.76 -9.92
CA PRO A 213 -25.70 -16.87 -10.08
C PRO A 213 -24.34 -17.57 -9.95
N TYR A 214 -24.28 -18.83 -9.53
CA TYR A 214 -23.02 -19.49 -9.18
C TYR A 214 -22.48 -20.36 -10.31
N ILE A 215 -21.19 -20.22 -10.62
CA ILE A 215 -20.50 -21.00 -11.65
C ILE A 215 -19.25 -21.66 -11.06
N LEU A 216 -19.02 -22.92 -11.42
CA LEU A 216 -17.75 -23.61 -11.21
C LEU A 216 -16.96 -23.61 -12.51
N THR A 217 -15.85 -22.87 -12.56
CA THR A 217 -14.91 -22.92 -13.69
C THR A 217 -13.94 -24.07 -13.48
N LEU A 218 -13.89 -25.01 -14.42
CA LEU A 218 -13.01 -26.17 -14.31
C LEU A 218 -11.57 -25.79 -14.64
N LYS A 219 -10.65 -26.57 -14.10
CA LYS A 219 -9.21 -26.43 -14.30
C LYS A 219 -8.66 -27.53 -15.18
N THR A 220 -7.59 -27.21 -15.90
CA THR A 220 -6.79 -28.17 -16.66
C THR A 220 -6.21 -29.24 -15.71
N MET A 221 -6.29 -30.49 -16.17
CA MET A 221 -5.72 -31.65 -15.50
C MET A 221 -5.05 -32.52 -16.56
N ASP A 222 -3.83 -32.17 -16.97
CA ASP A 222 -2.98 -32.99 -17.82
C ASP A 222 -1.88 -33.65 -16.98
N LEU A 223 -1.93 -34.99 -16.91
CA LEU A 223 -0.89 -35.79 -16.27
C LEU A 223 0.42 -35.79 -17.06
N ASN A 224 0.37 -35.53 -18.37
CA ASN A 224 1.54 -35.49 -19.25
C ASN A 224 2.20 -34.12 -19.27
N ASN A 225 1.47 -33.07 -18.89
CA ASN A 225 1.99 -31.71 -18.79
C ASN A 225 1.61 -31.07 -17.43
N PRO A 226 2.27 -31.47 -16.34
CA PRO A 226 1.93 -31.00 -15.00
C PRO A 226 2.14 -29.50 -14.80
N GLU A 227 2.94 -28.84 -15.65
CA GLU A 227 3.15 -27.38 -15.60
C GLU A 227 1.89 -26.59 -15.98
N GLN A 228 0.97 -27.20 -16.73
CA GLN A 228 -0.30 -26.58 -17.11
C GLN A 228 -1.44 -26.90 -16.14
N ASN A 229 -1.20 -27.71 -15.09
CA ASN A 229 -2.27 -28.11 -14.16
C ASN A 229 -2.71 -26.95 -13.28
N GLY A 230 -4.03 -26.79 -13.15
CA GLY A 230 -4.64 -25.79 -12.28
C GLY A 230 -4.99 -24.46 -12.95
N GLU A 231 -4.69 -24.29 -14.24
CA GLU A 231 -5.15 -23.13 -15.03
C GLU A 231 -6.66 -23.23 -15.29
N LYS A 232 -7.38 -22.10 -15.22
CA LYS A 232 -8.82 -22.06 -15.51
C LYS A 232 -9.03 -22.40 -17.00
N THR A 233 -9.96 -23.30 -17.28
CA THR A 233 -10.41 -23.64 -18.64
C THR A 233 -11.64 -22.83 -19.02
N GLU A 234 -12.00 -22.83 -20.31
CA GLU A 234 -13.30 -22.30 -20.77
C GLU A 234 -14.50 -23.16 -20.31
N ALA A 235 -14.25 -24.38 -19.84
CA ALA A 235 -15.30 -25.28 -19.38
C ALA A 235 -15.81 -24.85 -18.00
N SER A 236 -17.11 -24.61 -17.90
CA SER A 236 -17.76 -24.19 -16.67
C SER A 236 -19.08 -24.93 -16.43
N ILE A 237 -19.48 -25.02 -15.16
CA ILE A 237 -20.76 -25.60 -14.73
C ILE A 237 -21.55 -24.52 -14.02
N THR A 238 -22.71 -24.15 -14.57
CA THR A 238 -23.67 -23.31 -13.86
C THR A 238 -24.40 -24.12 -12.80
N ILE A 239 -24.29 -23.71 -11.54
CA ILE A 239 -24.87 -24.39 -10.39
C ILE A 239 -26.34 -23.97 -10.24
N GLY A 240 -27.18 -24.59 -11.05
CA GLY A 240 -28.63 -24.42 -10.97
C GLY A 240 -29.34 -25.35 -9.98
N SER A 241 -30.67 -25.22 -9.93
CA SER A 241 -31.55 -25.97 -9.00
C SER A 241 -31.31 -27.49 -8.93
N THR A 242 -30.88 -28.12 -10.03
CA THR A 242 -30.60 -29.57 -10.12
C THR A 242 -29.36 -30.02 -9.33
N TYR A 243 -28.46 -29.09 -9.00
CA TYR A 243 -27.26 -29.36 -8.21
C TYR A 243 -27.48 -29.14 -6.72
N TYR A 244 -28.65 -28.67 -6.31
CA TYR A 244 -29.01 -28.58 -4.90
C TYR A 244 -29.73 -29.85 -4.45
N ARG A 245 -29.26 -30.43 -3.35
CA ARG A 245 -30.02 -31.44 -2.61
C ARG A 245 -31.25 -30.82 -1.96
N ASP A 246 -31.11 -29.58 -1.50
CA ASP A 246 -32.20 -28.75 -0.99
C ASP A 246 -31.96 -27.29 -1.43
N PRO A 247 -32.78 -26.76 -2.35
CA PRO A 247 -32.67 -25.39 -2.83
C PRO A 247 -32.91 -24.32 -1.75
N THR A 248 -33.71 -24.64 -0.72
CA THR A 248 -34.09 -23.67 0.31
C THR A 248 -32.95 -23.42 1.30
N THR A 249 -32.24 -24.50 1.65
CA THR A 249 -31.07 -24.43 2.54
C THR A 249 -29.75 -24.25 1.80
N ARG A 250 -29.77 -24.18 0.46
CA ARG A 250 -28.61 -24.06 -0.42
C ARG A 250 -27.58 -25.17 -0.21
N VAL A 251 -28.05 -26.39 0.08
CA VAL A 251 -27.18 -27.56 0.24
C VAL A 251 -26.91 -28.18 -1.12
N VAL A 252 -25.66 -28.18 -1.56
CA VAL A 252 -25.23 -28.75 -2.85
C VAL A 252 -25.15 -30.28 -2.78
N SER A 253 -25.65 -30.95 -3.82
CA SER A 253 -25.55 -32.39 -4.02
C SER A 253 -24.17 -32.75 -4.59
N MET A 254 -23.28 -33.23 -3.73
CA MET A 254 -21.90 -33.60 -4.11
C MET A 254 -21.86 -34.69 -5.18
N SER A 255 -22.81 -35.63 -5.18
CA SER A 255 -22.87 -36.70 -6.20
C SER A 255 -23.27 -36.16 -7.57
N ALA A 256 -24.25 -35.25 -7.63
CA ALA A 256 -24.66 -34.61 -8.87
C ALA A 256 -23.52 -33.75 -9.45
N LEU A 257 -22.82 -33.02 -8.58
CA LEU A 257 -21.68 -32.20 -8.98
C LEU A 257 -20.50 -33.04 -9.47
N ALA A 258 -20.12 -34.09 -8.74
CA ALA A 258 -19.04 -35.00 -9.14
C ALA A 258 -19.33 -35.67 -10.49
N ASN A 259 -20.56 -36.10 -10.74
CA ASN A 259 -20.97 -36.67 -12.03
C ASN A 259 -20.90 -35.65 -13.17
N ALA A 260 -21.26 -34.39 -12.92
CA ALA A 260 -21.17 -33.34 -13.92
C ALA A 260 -19.72 -33.00 -14.26
N ILE A 261 -18.84 -32.89 -13.25
CA ILE A 261 -17.40 -32.71 -13.46
C ILE A 261 -16.83 -33.91 -14.24
N GLN A 262 -17.15 -35.14 -13.86
CA GLN A 262 -16.71 -36.35 -14.56
C GLN A 262 -17.12 -36.35 -16.04
N THR A 263 -18.35 -35.91 -16.34
CA THR A 263 -18.88 -35.84 -17.71
C THR A 263 -18.11 -34.83 -18.55
N ILE A 264 -17.75 -33.68 -17.99
CA ILE A 264 -17.01 -32.64 -18.72
C ILE A 264 -15.54 -33.04 -18.87
N VAL A 265 -14.92 -33.58 -17.82
CA VAL A 265 -13.54 -34.08 -17.88
C VAL A 265 -13.42 -35.19 -18.93
N GLN A 266 -14.37 -36.14 -19.00
CA GLN A 266 -14.36 -37.19 -20.04
C GLN A 266 -14.50 -36.66 -21.47
N LYS A 267 -15.14 -35.49 -21.68
CA LYS A 267 -15.18 -34.87 -23.01
C LYS A 267 -13.82 -34.35 -23.44
N THR A 268 -13.01 -33.90 -22.49
CA THR A 268 -11.67 -33.37 -22.75
C THR A 268 -10.61 -34.48 -22.72
N MET A 269 -10.80 -35.50 -21.87
CA MET A 269 -9.89 -36.63 -21.66
C MET A 269 -10.69 -37.94 -21.49
N PRO A 270 -10.90 -38.72 -22.57
CA PRO A 270 -11.85 -39.85 -22.59
C PRO A 270 -11.59 -40.99 -21.60
N ASP A 271 -10.36 -41.15 -21.10
CA ASP A 271 -9.94 -42.29 -20.27
C ASP A 271 -9.67 -41.93 -18.81
N GLN A 272 -9.93 -40.68 -18.38
CA GLN A 272 -9.63 -40.23 -17.02
C GLN A 272 -10.88 -40.25 -16.13
N ASN A 273 -10.81 -41.05 -15.05
CA ASN A 273 -11.78 -41.01 -13.97
C ASN A 273 -11.34 -39.98 -12.94
N VAL A 274 -12.26 -39.09 -12.56
CA VAL A 274 -12.06 -38.06 -11.56
C VAL A 274 -12.02 -38.71 -10.18
N THR A 275 -10.83 -38.76 -9.61
CA THR A 275 -10.56 -39.18 -8.24
C THR A 275 -11.00 -38.10 -7.23
N ALA A 276 -11.05 -38.45 -5.95
CA ALA A 276 -11.36 -37.47 -4.89
C ALA A 276 -10.35 -36.30 -4.85
N ALA A 277 -9.08 -36.56 -5.20
CA ALA A 277 -8.04 -35.53 -5.26
C ALA A 277 -8.29 -34.55 -6.41
N GLU A 278 -8.63 -35.05 -7.59
CA GLU A 278 -8.97 -34.25 -8.76
C GLU A 278 -10.27 -33.47 -8.55
N PHE A 279 -11.29 -34.08 -7.96
CA PHE A 279 -12.50 -33.37 -7.55
C PHE A 279 -12.18 -32.22 -6.58
N GLY A 280 -11.32 -32.46 -5.58
CA GLY A 280 -10.87 -31.41 -4.66
C GLY A 280 -10.12 -30.28 -5.37
N LEU A 281 -9.27 -30.60 -6.36
CA LEU A 281 -8.56 -29.61 -7.15
C LEU A 281 -9.50 -28.72 -7.97
N GLN A 282 -10.54 -29.32 -8.55
CA GLN A 282 -11.58 -28.62 -9.30
C GLN A 282 -12.39 -27.69 -8.39
N MET A 283 -12.71 -28.13 -7.17
CA MET A 283 -13.46 -27.35 -6.20
C MET A 283 -12.66 -26.22 -5.56
N THR A 284 -11.32 -26.30 -5.60
CA THR A 284 -10.46 -25.31 -4.96
C THR A 284 -10.59 -23.97 -5.66
N VAL A 285 -10.97 -22.92 -4.94
CA VAL A 285 -10.97 -21.55 -5.46
C VAL A 285 -9.67 -20.87 -5.03
N GLY A 286 -9.16 -19.99 -5.91
CA GLY A 286 -7.99 -19.19 -5.62
C GLY A 286 -8.25 -18.17 -4.51
N VAL A 287 -7.21 -17.40 -4.20
CA VAL A 287 -7.33 -16.28 -3.27
C VAL A 287 -8.22 -15.21 -3.90
N ASP A 288 -9.32 -14.87 -3.22
CA ASP A 288 -10.16 -13.75 -3.64
C ASP A 288 -9.34 -12.47 -3.61
N SER A 289 -9.34 -11.77 -4.74
CA SER A 289 -8.71 -10.47 -4.89
C SER A 289 -9.71 -9.47 -5.48
N SER A 290 -9.61 -8.24 -5.03
CA SER A 290 -10.40 -7.11 -5.52
C SER A 290 -9.46 -6.04 -6.03
N ILE A 291 -9.80 -5.50 -7.19
CA ILE A 291 -8.99 -4.49 -7.87
C ILE A 291 -9.78 -3.19 -7.87
N LEU A 292 -9.17 -2.14 -7.36
CA LEU A 292 -9.72 -0.80 -7.31
C LEU A 292 -8.83 0.09 -8.17
N THR A 293 -9.37 0.57 -9.29
CA THR A 293 -8.67 1.53 -10.15
C THR A 293 -9.26 2.92 -9.93
N GLN A 294 -8.44 3.85 -9.47
CA GLN A 294 -8.76 5.26 -9.38
C GLN A 294 -7.75 6.03 -10.23
N LYS A 295 -8.22 6.53 -11.38
CA LYS A 295 -7.42 7.47 -12.17
C LYS A 295 -7.41 8.82 -11.45
N GLN A 296 -6.27 9.21 -10.87
CA GLN A 296 -6.12 10.55 -10.30
C GLN A 296 -6.39 11.61 -11.39
N PRO A 297 -7.10 12.71 -11.10
CA PRO A 297 -7.34 13.75 -12.08
C PRO A 297 -6.00 14.37 -12.51
N THR A 298 -5.68 14.26 -13.80
CA THR A 298 -4.42 14.68 -14.44
C THR A 298 -4.17 16.20 -14.46
N ASN A 299 -4.74 16.97 -13.54
CA ASN A 299 -4.54 18.42 -13.45
C ASN A 299 -4.42 18.90 -12.00
N ARG A 300 -3.26 18.69 -11.39
CA ARG A 300 -2.71 19.69 -10.47
C ARG A 300 -1.88 20.67 -11.31
N LYS A 301 -2.56 21.58 -12.00
CA LYS A 301 -1.89 22.80 -12.48
C LYS A 301 -1.44 23.55 -11.24
N GLY A 302 -0.13 23.65 -11.05
CA GLY A 302 0.46 24.48 -10.01
C GLY A 302 -0.08 25.90 -10.12
N THR A 303 -0.63 26.38 -9.01
CA THR A 303 -0.76 27.80 -8.69
C THR A 303 0.19 28.09 -7.56
#